data_AF-A0AA42CLS4-F1
#
_entry.id   AF-A0AA42CLS4-F1
#
_cell.length_a   1.000
_cell.length_b   1.000
_cell.length_c   1.000
_cell.angle_alpha   90.00
_cell.angle_beta   90.00
_cell.angle_gamma   90.00
#
_symmetry.space_group_name_H-M   'P 1'
#
loop_
_entity.id
_entity.type
_entity.pdbx_description
1 polymer ?
#
loop_
_entity_poly.entity_id
_entity_poly.type
_entity_poly.pdbx_seq_one_letter_code
_entity_poly.pdbx_strand_id
1 'polypeptide(L)'
;MRRLLKFLHTIGAIGLVGSVASMLVLLRVAPPPASVAGYALLRGAMGAIAKWIFLPSIALTLVAGLFAMALNNSYQNAGWAWLKLASGVLIFEGFAHVQGVMQDEAERSVRAVAGQVDPATLGGSSGAEQLTLWVVLAVAIANVALGIWRPRLTRLPK
;
A
#
# COMPACT_ATOMS: atom_id res chain seq x y z
N MET A 1 -22.93 -15.25 0.83
CA MET A 1 -22.20 -13.98 0.56
C MET A 1 -21.31 -13.48 1.69
N ARG A 2 -21.82 -13.34 2.93
CA ARG A 2 -21.09 -12.68 4.05
C ARG A 2 -19.71 -13.28 4.38
N ARG A 3 -19.59 -14.61 4.35
CA ARG A 3 -18.31 -15.32 4.61
C ARG A 3 -17.29 -15.10 3.49
N LEU A 4 -17.74 -15.12 2.22
CA LEU A 4 -16.90 -14.85 1.06
C LEU A 4 -16.33 -13.42 1.11
N LEU A 5 -17.18 -12.41 1.29
CA LEU A 5 -16.73 -11.01 1.38
C LEU A 5 -15.75 -10.80 2.53
N LYS A 6 -15.99 -11.43 3.68
CA LYS A 6 -15.04 -11.42 4.81
C LYS A 6 -13.70 -12.04 4.40
N PHE A 7 -13.73 -13.21 3.77
CA PHE A 7 -12.52 -13.89 3.30
C PHE A 7 -11.73 -13.04 2.29
N LEU A 8 -12.38 -12.52 1.26
CA LEU A 8 -11.76 -11.67 0.23
C LEU A 8 -11.16 -10.40 0.84
N HIS A 9 -11.88 -9.73 1.73
CA HIS A 9 -11.37 -8.55 2.43
C HIS A 9 -10.16 -8.89 3.31
N THR A 10 -10.17 -10.02 4.00
CA THR A 10 -9.06 -10.45 4.86
C THR A 10 -7.83 -10.83 4.05
N ILE A 11 -7.96 -11.63 2.98
CA ILE A 11 -6.81 -12.03 2.15
C ILE A 11 -6.21 -10.82 1.43
N GLY A 12 -7.06 -9.90 0.94
CA GLY A 12 -6.61 -8.63 0.38
C GLY A 12 -5.85 -7.79 1.41
N ALA A 13 -6.37 -7.67 2.64
CA ALA A 13 -5.70 -6.89 3.68
C ALA A 13 -4.33 -7.47 4.06
N ILE A 14 -4.20 -8.81 4.08
CA ILE A 14 -2.92 -9.49 4.32
C ILE A 14 -1.93 -9.18 3.20
N GLY A 15 -2.35 -9.31 1.94
CA GLY A 15 -1.49 -8.98 0.78
C GLY A 15 -1.09 -7.50 0.75
N LEU A 16 -1.99 -6.61 1.12
CA LEU A 16 -1.74 -5.17 1.23
C LEU A 16 -0.65 -4.88 2.25
N VAL A 17 -0.83 -5.33 3.51
CA VAL A 17 0.15 -5.10 4.58
C VAL A 17 1.49 -5.78 4.26
N GLY A 18 1.44 -7.03 3.79
CA GLY A 18 2.63 -7.81 3.47
C GLY A 18 3.46 -7.23 2.32
N SER A 19 2.81 -6.72 1.28
CA SER A 19 3.51 -6.08 0.14
C SER A 19 4.22 -4.79 0.56
N VAL A 20 3.57 -3.92 1.34
CA VAL A 20 4.18 -2.68 1.85
C VAL A 20 5.34 -2.99 2.78
N ALA A 21 5.18 -3.94 3.70
CA ALA A 21 6.26 -4.38 4.59
C ALA A 21 7.45 -4.95 3.80
N SER A 22 7.18 -5.74 2.75
CA SER A 22 8.22 -6.28 1.87
C SER A 22 8.96 -5.16 1.13
N MET A 23 8.25 -4.15 0.60
CA MET A 23 8.86 -2.99 -0.07
C MET A 23 9.74 -2.17 0.89
N LEU A 24 9.34 -2.01 2.16
CA LEU A 24 10.18 -1.38 3.19
C LEU A 24 11.46 -2.18 3.46
N VAL A 25 11.37 -3.51 3.51
CA VAL A 25 12.55 -4.38 3.64
C VAL A 25 13.47 -4.21 2.42
N LEU A 26 12.92 -4.23 1.20
CA LEU A 26 13.70 -4.04 -0.02
C LEU A 26 14.40 -2.68 -0.06
N LEU A 27 13.73 -1.58 0.35
CA LEU A 27 14.38 -0.28 0.51
C LEU A 27 15.53 -0.32 1.50
N ARG A 28 15.35 -1.02 2.62
CA ARG A 28 16.36 -1.07 3.68
C ARG A 28 17.61 -1.86 3.27
N VAL A 29 17.45 -2.88 2.44
CA VAL A 29 18.56 -3.73 1.95
C VAL A 29 19.06 -3.34 0.57
N ALA A 30 18.45 -2.34 -0.07
CA ALA A 30 18.90 -1.81 -1.36
C ALA A 30 20.37 -1.37 -1.25
N PRO A 31 21.24 -1.80 -2.17
CA PRO A 31 22.61 -1.30 -2.20
C PRO A 31 22.59 0.20 -2.56
N PRO A 32 23.67 0.93 -2.27
CA PRO A 32 23.75 2.33 -2.68
C PRO A 32 23.61 2.46 -4.20
N PRO A 33 23.08 3.59 -4.72
CA PRO A 33 22.87 3.73 -6.16
C PRO A 33 24.14 3.63 -7.02
N ALA A 34 25.32 3.86 -6.43
CA ALA A 34 26.62 3.60 -7.05
C ALA A 34 26.82 2.12 -7.47
N SER A 35 26.13 1.18 -6.81
CA SER A 35 26.05 -0.22 -7.21
C SER A 35 24.84 -0.43 -8.15
N VAL A 36 24.96 0.14 -9.34
CA VAL A 36 23.83 0.40 -10.26
C VAL A 36 23.01 -0.85 -10.56
N ALA A 37 23.66 -1.97 -10.87
CA ALA A 37 22.96 -3.21 -11.22
C ALA A 37 22.14 -3.77 -10.06
N GLY A 38 22.71 -3.78 -8.85
CA GLY A 38 22.00 -4.25 -7.65
C GLY A 38 20.88 -3.30 -7.23
N TYR A 39 21.11 -1.99 -7.38
CA TYR A 39 20.09 -0.99 -7.10
C TYR A 39 18.90 -1.13 -8.05
N ALA A 40 19.17 -1.25 -9.37
CA ALA A 40 18.14 -1.41 -10.39
C ALA A 40 17.34 -2.71 -10.21
N LEU A 41 18.00 -3.81 -9.85
CA LEU A 41 17.34 -5.07 -9.56
C LEU A 41 16.32 -4.93 -8.42
N LEU A 42 16.72 -4.33 -7.30
CA LEU A 42 15.82 -4.18 -6.15
C LEU A 42 14.72 -3.15 -6.40
N ARG A 43 14.99 -2.07 -7.14
CA ARG A 43 13.93 -1.16 -7.61
C ARG A 43 12.90 -1.86 -8.50
N GLY A 44 13.37 -2.70 -9.45
CA GLY A 44 12.50 -3.51 -10.28
C GLY A 44 11.66 -4.51 -9.48
N ALA A 45 12.25 -5.16 -8.47
CA ALA A 45 11.54 -6.08 -7.57
C ALA A 45 10.43 -5.36 -6.78
N MET A 46 10.69 -4.16 -6.28
CA MET A 46 9.67 -3.34 -5.62
C MET A 46 8.52 -2.99 -6.59
N GLY A 47 8.83 -2.60 -7.82
CA GLY A 47 7.83 -2.35 -8.85
C GLY A 47 6.97 -3.59 -9.16
N ALA A 48 7.58 -4.77 -9.19
CA ALA A 48 6.87 -6.04 -9.36
C ALA A 48 5.94 -6.34 -8.18
N ILE A 49 6.39 -6.13 -6.93
CA ILE A 49 5.55 -6.29 -5.73
C ILE A 49 4.36 -5.32 -5.77
N ALA A 50 4.60 -4.05 -6.14
CA ALA A 50 3.54 -3.06 -6.28
C ALA A 50 2.48 -3.51 -7.31
N LYS A 51 2.94 -3.91 -8.50
CA LYS A 51 2.06 -4.30 -9.61
C LYS A 51 1.29 -5.59 -9.34
N TRP A 52 1.95 -6.61 -8.81
CA TRP A 52 1.40 -7.96 -8.74
C TRP A 52 0.83 -8.36 -7.39
N ILE A 53 1.20 -7.66 -6.32
CA ILE A 53 0.71 -7.97 -4.97
C ILE A 53 -0.09 -6.80 -4.41
N PHE A 54 0.50 -5.60 -4.35
CA PHE A 54 -0.17 -4.45 -3.73
C PHE A 54 -1.47 -4.08 -4.46
N LEU A 55 -1.41 -3.81 -5.78
CA LEU A 55 -2.56 -3.34 -6.54
C LEU A 55 -3.75 -4.33 -6.54
N PRO A 56 -3.55 -5.64 -6.78
CA PRO A 56 -4.62 -6.61 -6.63
C PRO A 56 -5.17 -6.69 -5.20
N SER A 57 -4.29 -6.58 -4.19
CA SER A 57 -4.67 -6.67 -2.78
C SER A 57 -5.53 -5.50 -2.34
N ILE A 58 -5.15 -4.26 -2.71
CA ILE A 58 -5.95 -3.07 -2.36
C ILE A 58 -7.30 -3.10 -3.08
N ALA A 59 -7.32 -3.47 -4.37
CA ALA A 59 -8.56 -3.61 -5.14
C ALA A 59 -9.49 -4.64 -4.48
N LEU A 60 -8.97 -5.83 -4.16
CA LEU A 60 -9.75 -6.88 -3.52
C LEU A 60 -10.30 -6.45 -2.15
N THR A 61 -9.46 -5.78 -1.35
CA THR A 61 -9.83 -5.27 -0.02
C THR A 61 -10.95 -4.23 -0.11
N LEU A 62 -10.80 -3.25 -1.00
CA LEU A 62 -11.75 -2.16 -1.18
C LEU A 62 -13.07 -2.67 -1.73
N VAL A 63 -13.06 -3.45 -2.81
CA VAL A 63 -14.27 -4.00 -3.44
C VAL A 63 -15.04 -4.86 -2.44
N ALA A 64 -14.37 -5.80 -1.76
CA ALA A 64 -15.03 -6.64 -0.77
C ALA A 64 -15.58 -5.84 0.42
N GLY A 65 -14.85 -4.80 0.85
CA GLY A 65 -15.28 -3.90 1.93
C GLY A 65 -16.50 -3.07 1.58
N LEU A 66 -16.52 -2.47 0.38
CA LEU A 66 -17.65 -1.69 -0.14
C LEU A 66 -18.90 -2.54 -0.30
N PHE A 67 -18.78 -3.74 -0.90
CA PHE A 67 -19.90 -4.68 -0.98
C PHE A 67 -20.39 -5.10 0.42
N ALA A 68 -19.49 -5.32 1.38
CA ALA A 68 -19.88 -5.66 2.74
C ALA A 68 -20.67 -4.52 3.41
N MET A 69 -20.31 -3.26 3.18
CA MET A 69 -21.04 -2.09 3.68
C MET A 69 -22.38 -1.89 2.96
N ALA A 70 -22.42 -2.05 1.64
CA ALA A 70 -23.65 -1.90 0.85
C ALA A 70 -24.71 -2.94 1.23
N LEU A 71 -24.29 -4.18 1.52
CA LEU A 71 -25.20 -5.30 1.79
C LEU A 71 -25.58 -5.44 3.27
N ASN A 72 -25.10 -4.57 4.18
CA ASN A 72 -25.34 -4.72 5.61
C ASN A 72 -25.45 -3.35 6.32
N ASN A 73 -26.69 -2.98 6.66
CA ASN A 73 -27.04 -1.74 7.37
C ASN A 73 -26.30 -1.56 8.71
N SER A 74 -25.88 -2.66 9.35
CA SER A 74 -25.09 -2.57 10.59
C SER A 74 -23.73 -1.88 10.38
N TYR A 75 -23.15 -1.97 9.17
CA TYR A 75 -21.90 -1.25 8.87
C TYR A 75 -22.16 0.19 8.47
N GLN A 76 -23.27 0.47 7.79
CA GLN A 76 -23.66 1.84 7.41
C GLN A 76 -23.92 2.71 8.64
N ASN A 77 -24.47 2.13 9.71
CA ASN A 77 -24.77 2.84 10.95
C ASN A 77 -23.59 2.88 11.94
N ALA A 78 -22.41 2.37 11.55
CA ALA A 78 -21.27 2.27 12.44
C ALA A 78 -20.16 3.27 12.06
N GLY A 79 -19.92 4.28 12.91
CA GLY A 79 -18.89 5.30 12.65
C GLY A 79 -17.48 4.74 12.42
N TRP A 80 -17.12 3.62 13.07
CA TRP A 80 -15.81 2.97 12.84
C TRP A 80 -15.66 2.41 11.41
N ALA A 81 -16.75 1.99 10.78
CA ALA A 81 -16.71 1.47 9.42
C ALA A 81 -16.45 2.61 8.42
N TRP A 82 -17.07 3.78 8.64
CA TRP A 82 -16.81 4.99 7.86
C TRP A 82 -15.40 5.54 8.06
N LEU A 83 -14.91 5.59 9.30
CA LEU A 83 -13.52 5.99 9.57
C LEU A 83 -12.51 5.08 8.86
N LYS A 84 -12.76 3.76 8.89
CA LYS A 84 -11.94 2.77 8.18
C LYS A 84 -12.00 2.94 6.67
N LEU A 85 -13.17 3.27 6.12
CA LEU A 85 -13.32 3.54 4.69
C LEU A 85 -12.55 4.78 4.28
N ALA A 86 -12.74 5.90 4.99
CA ALA A 86 -12.06 7.17 4.70
C ALA A 86 -10.54 7.03 4.77
N SER A 87 -10.02 6.39 5.82
CA SER A 87 -8.58 6.10 5.93
C SER A 87 -8.09 5.09 4.88
N GLY A 88 -8.94 4.15 4.44
CA GLY A 88 -8.64 3.29 3.30
C GLY A 88 -8.47 4.04 1.98
N VAL A 89 -9.25 5.09 1.75
CA VAL A 89 -9.11 6.00 0.59
C VAL A 89 -7.78 6.76 0.68
N LEU A 90 -7.40 7.26 1.86
CA LEU A 90 -6.12 7.93 2.07
C LEU A 90 -4.92 7.01 1.75
N ILE A 91 -5.00 5.72 2.10
CA ILE A 91 -3.97 4.75 1.71
C ILE A 91 -3.84 4.67 0.17
N PHE A 92 -4.97 4.62 -0.53
CA PHE A 92 -4.98 4.53 -1.99
C PHE A 92 -4.32 5.77 -2.63
N GLU A 93 -4.70 6.97 -2.20
CA GLU A 93 -4.12 8.22 -2.71
C GLU A 93 -2.63 8.34 -2.38
N GLY A 94 -2.24 8.09 -1.12
CA GLY A 94 -0.85 8.14 -0.69
C GLY A 94 0.02 7.14 -1.43
N PHE A 95 -0.49 5.92 -1.67
CA PHE A 95 0.23 4.93 -2.44
C PHE A 95 0.33 5.29 -3.92
N ALA A 96 -0.74 5.80 -4.54
CA ALA A 96 -0.71 6.21 -5.95
C ALA A 96 0.35 7.29 -6.20
N HIS A 97 0.51 8.23 -5.26
CA HIS A 97 1.55 9.26 -5.34
C HIS A 97 2.97 8.66 -5.29
N VAL A 98 3.25 7.78 -4.32
CA VAL A 98 4.59 7.18 -4.19
C VAL A 98 4.89 6.18 -5.31
N GLN A 99 3.87 5.51 -5.86
CA GLN A 99 4.05 4.55 -6.94
C GLN A 99 4.66 5.18 -8.19
N GLY A 100 4.26 6.42 -8.55
CA GLY A 100 4.87 7.15 -9.66
C GLY A 100 6.37 7.37 -9.44
N VAL A 101 6.74 7.86 -8.26
CA VAL A 101 8.14 8.09 -7.87
C VAL A 101 8.95 6.79 -7.89
N MET A 102 8.37 5.70 -7.41
CA MET A 102 8.99 4.36 -7.41
C MET A 102 9.24 3.84 -8.83
N GLN A 103 8.27 4.03 -9.73
CA GLN A 103 8.38 3.61 -11.13
C GLN A 103 9.43 4.44 -11.87
N ASP A 104 9.39 5.77 -11.72
CA ASP A 104 10.37 6.67 -12.30
C ASP A 104 11.79 6.30 -11.86
N GLU A 105 11.99 6.02 -10.57
CA GLU A 105 13.30 5.65 -10.06
C GLU A 105 13.76 4.28 -10.56
N ALA A 106 12.84 3.32 -10.70
CA ALA A 106 13.14 2.03 -11.32
C ALA A 106 13.56 2.20 -12.79
N GLU A 107 12.85 3.00 -13.58
CA GLU A 107 13.20 3.27 -14.98
C GLU A 107 14.54 4.01 -15.12
N ARG A 108 14.80 5.00 -14.26
CA ARG A 108 16.09 5.70 -14.21
C ARG A 108 17.23 4.76 -13.84
N SER A 109 17.01 3.85 -12.89
CA SER A 109 18.03 2.87 -12.50
C SER A 109 18.38 1.91 -13.63
N VAL A 110 17.41 1.47 -14.44
CA VAL A 110 17.65 0.66 -15.64
C VAL A 110 18.44 1.44 -16.69
N ARG A 111 18.09 2.72 -16.92
CA ARG A 111 18.85 3.59 -17.83
C ARG A 111 20.28 3.84 -17.35
N ALA A 112 20.50 3.91 -16.04
CA ALA A 112 21.84 4.01 -15.47
C ALA A 112 22.67 2.74 -15.71
N VAL A 113 22.06 1.54 -15.65
CA VAL A 113 22.74 0.29 -16.05
C VAL A 113 23.18 0.34 -17.51
N ALA A 114 22.37 0.94 -18.39
CA ALA A 114 22.70 1.15 -19.79
C ALA A 114 23.70 2.31 -20.05
N GLY A 115 24.20 2.97 -18.99
CA GLY A 115 25.12 4.10 -19.11
C GLY A 115 24.48 5.40 -19.62
N GLN A 116 23.16 5.49 -19.64
CA GLN A 116 22.41 6.63 -20.18
C GLN A 116 22.09 7.71 -19.13
N VAL A 117 22.26 7.38 -17.85
CA VAL A 117 21.97 8.26 -16.70
C VAL A 117 23.10 8.12 -15.70
N ASP A 118 23.55 9.24 -15.13
CA ASP A 118 24.54 9.26 -14.06
C ASP A 118 23.95 8.64 -12.76
N PRO A 119 24.53 7.55 -12.24
CA PRO A 119 24.11 6.93 -10.98
C PRO A 119 24.08 7.87 -9.77
N ALA A 120 24.89 8.94 -9.77
CA ALA A 120 24.89 9.92 -8.69
C ALA A 120 23.57 10.70 -8.56
N THR A 121 22.73 10.68 -9.61
CA THR A 121 21.42 11.34 -9.63
C THR A 121 20.29 10.47 -9.07
N LEU A 122 20.56 9.19 -8.79
CA LEU A 122 19.60 8.24 -8.25
C LEU A 122 19.48 8.38 -6.72
N GLY A 123 18.40 7.87 -6.15
CA GLY A 123 18.15 7.80 -4.72
C GLY A 123 17.69 9.10 -4.06
N GLY A 124 17.51 10.19 -4.81
CA GLY A 124 17.14 11.51 -4.27
C GLY A 124 15.80 11.56 -3.52
N SER A 125 14.87 10.66 -3.84
CA SER A 125 13.52 10.59 -3.22
C SER A 125 13.37 9.48 -2.19
N SER A 126 14.42 8.70 -1.89
CA SER A 126 14.34 7.47 -1.09
C SER A 126 13.75 7.68 0.31
N GLY A 127 14.07 8.81 0.94
CA GLY A 127 13.56 9.13 2.29
C GLY A 127 12.05 9.42 2.31
N ALA A 128 11.56 10.19 1.32
CA ALA A 128 10.13 10.51 1.21
C ALA A 128 9.30 9.27 0.85
N GLU A 129 9.84 8.41 0.00
CA GLU A 129 9.25 7.12 -0.32
C GLU A 129 9.15 6.22 0.92
N GLN A 130 10.24 6.08 1.67
CA GLN A 130 10.26 5.28 2.90
C GLN A 130 9.25 5.78 3.93
N LEU A 131 9.17 7.10 4.13
CA LEU A 131 8.18 7.70 5.03
C LEU A 131 6.74 7.38 4.57
N THR A 132 6.45 7.54 3.28
CA THR A 132 5.12 7.25 2.73
C THR A 132 4.74 5.78 2.92
N LEU A 133 5.65 4.85 2.67
CA LEU A 133 5.40 3.42 2.89
C LEU A 133 5.16 3.10 4.37
N TRP A 134 5.89 3.73 5.30
CA TRP A 134 5.61 3.58 6.74
C TRP A 134 4.23 4.12 7.11
N VAL A 135 3.84 5.28 6.59
CA VAL A 135 2.50 5.86 6.83
C VAL A 135 1.43 4.92 6.29
N VAL A 136 1.56 4.45 5.04
CA VAL A 136 0.63 3.49 4.44
C VAL A 136 0.52 2.23 5.29
N LEU A 137 1.64 1.69 5.76
CA LEU A 137 1.66 0.50 6.63
C LEU A 137 0.93 0.76 7.96
N ALA A 138 1.22 1.88 8.61
CA ALA A 138 0.60 2.25 9.88
C ALA A 138 -0.92 2.42 9.75
N VAL A 139 -1.38 3.11 8.70
CA VAL A 139 -2.82 3.29 8.44
C VAL A 139 -3.47 1.95 8.08
N ALA A 140 -2.81 1.08 7.32
CA ALA A 140 -3.33 -0.26 7.01
C ALA A 140 -3.50 -1.12 8.28
N ILE A 141 -2.54 -1.07 9.21
CA ILE A 141 -2.63 -1.74 10.51
C ILE A 141 -3.75 -1.14 11.35
N ALA A 142 -3.89 0.19 11.38
CA ALA A 142 -5.00 0.87 12.06
C ALA A 142 -6.36 0.44 11.48
N ASN A 143 -6.45 0.21 10.17
CA ASN A 143 -7.66 -0.30 9.52
C ASN A 143 -8.00 -1.74 9.90
N VAL A 144 -7.00 -2.58 10.13
CA VAL A 144 -7.20 -3.91 10.72
C VAL A 144 -7.71 -3.75 12.16
N ALA A 145 -7.06 -2.90 12.96
CA ALA A 145 -7.43 -2.60 14.33
C ALA A 145 -8.89 -2.16 14.46
N LEU A 146 -9.31 -1.15 13.69
CA LEU A 146 -10.71 -0.67 13.66
C LEU A 146 -11.70 -1.80 13.34
N GLY A 147 -11.33 -2.72 12.45
CA GLY A 147 -12.17 -3.87 12.10
C GLY A 147 -12.29 -4.94 13.19
N ILE A 148 -11.25 -5.12 14.00
CA ILE A 148 -11.20 -6.07 15.12
C ILE A 148 -11.94 -5.50 16.33
N TRP A 149 -11.51 -4.34 16.80
CA TRP A 149 -12.00 -3.75 18.06
C TRP A 149 -13.34 -3.04 17.90
N ARG A 150 -13.68 -2.57 16.69
CA ARG A 150 -14.98 -1.97 16.37
C ARG A 150 -15.42 -0.91 17.41
N PRO A 151 -14.58 0.11 17.66
CA PRO A 151 -14.87 1.10 18.68
C PRO A 151 -16.22 1.79 18.41
N ARG A 152 -16.92 2.16 19.47
CA ARG A 152 -18.21 2.86 19.38
C ARG A 152 -17.98 4.34 19.11
N LEU A 153 -17.67 4.68 17.85
CA LEU A 153 -17.28 6.03 17.47
C LEU A 153 -18.46 6.99 17.22
N THR A 154 -19.67 6.48 16.97
CA THR A 154 -20.91 7.27 16.95
C THR A 154 -22.15 6.36 17.08
N ARG A 155 -23.21 6.85 17.74
CA ARG A 155 -24.60 6.52 17.39
C ARG A 155 -25.02 7.57 16.35
N LEU A 156 -25.09 7.22 15.07
CA LEU A 156 -25.71 8.12 14.09
C LEU A 156 -27.18 8.32 14.53
N PRO A 157 -27.70 9.56 14.61
CA PRO A 157 -29.12 9.78 14.88
C PRO A 157 -29.94 9.09 13.78
N LYS A 158 -31.02 8.41 14.20
CA LYS A 158 -31.92 7.66 13.31
C LYS A 158 -32.66 8.57 12.35
#